data_AF-A0A970KVK2-F1
#
_entry.id   AF-A0A970KVK2-F1
#
_cell.length_a   1.000
_cell.length_b   1.000
_cell.length_c   1.000
_cell.angle_alpha   90.00
_cell.angle_beta   90.00
_cell.angle_gamma   90.00
#
_symmetry.space_group_name_H-M   'P 1'
#
loop_
_entity.id
_entity.type
_entity.pdbx_description
1 polymer ?
#
loop_
_entity_poly.entity_id
_entity_poly.type
_entity_poly.pdbx_seq_one_letter_code
_entity_poly.pdbx_strand_id
1 'polypeptide(L)'
;MLAYFNKKRKRKGFTLVELVVVVAILGILAAVAVPRVSAYRKEAAENAHKANKKTLENAANLAIFDGVVEEGETWGSEEGVEIWKKYLSSWPEVPKGLFGDTQYTVTFEKIDQEQGDIIITISPDLEEDNQGSTDLEEGNQ
;
A
#
# COMPACT_ATOMS: atom_id res chain seq x y z
N MET A 1 62.56 46.03 -5.23
CA MET A 1 61.27 46.14 -4.52
C MET A 1 60.16 45.89 -5.54
N LEU A 2 59.39 44.81 -5.38
CA LEU A 2 58.20 44.54 -6.20
C LEU A 2 56.96 44.77 -5.32
N ALA A 3 56.14 45.75 -5.69
CA ALA A 3 54.92 46.09 -4.97
C ALA A 3 53.84 45.03 -5.26
N TYR A 4 53.42 44.31 -4.21
CA TYR A 4 52.39 43.29 -4.27
C TYR A 4 50.99 43.95 -4.22
N PHE A 5 50.30 43.99 -5.36
CA PHE A 5 48.92 44.46 -5.44
C PHE A 5 47.96 43.37 -4.94
N ASN A 6 47.47 43.52 -3.70
CA ASN A 6 46.45 42.62 -3.15
C ASN A 6 45.05 42.98 -3.69
N LYS A 7 44.61 42.28 -4.74
CA LYS A 7 43.27 42.41 -5.34
C LYS A 7 42.21 41.83 -4.39
N LYS A 8 41.61 42.66 -3.52
CA LYS A 8 40.43 42.28 -2.73
C LYS A 8 39.30 41.82 -3.67
N ARG A 9 39.03 40.52 -3.72
CA ARG A 9 37.87 39.97 -4.44
C ARG A 9 36.59 40.48 -3.76
N LYS A 10 35.78 41.27 -4.47
CA LYS A 10 34.42 41.63 -4.00
C LYS A 10 33.60 40.35 -3.90
N ARG A 11 33.33 39.89 -2.68
CA ARG A 11 32.37 38.80 -2.47
C ARG A 11 30.97 39.37 -2.75
N LYS A 12 30.34 38.93 -3.83
CA LYS A 12 28.92 39.18 -4.06
C LYS A 12 28.17 38.34 -3.02
N GLY A 13 27.68 38.97 -1.96
CA GLY A 13 26.80 38.34 -0.99
C GLY A 13 25.40 38.18 -1.58
N PHE A 14 24.68 37.16 -1.12
CA PHE A 14 23.27 36.95 -1.43
C PHE A 14 22.45 38.10 -0.82
N THR A 15 21.53 38.67 -1.58
CA THR A 15 20.69 39.75 -1.06
C THR A 15 19.55 39.17 -0.20
N LEU A 16 19.13 39.89 0.85
CA LEU A 16 17.97 39.47 1.65
C LEU A 16 16.69 39.38 0.80
N VAL A 17 16.57 40.26 -0.20
CA VAL A 17 15.44 40.29 -1.12
C VAL A 17 15.36 39.02 -1.96
N GLU A 18 16.50 38.51 -2.47
CA GLU A 18 16.53 37.23 -3.19
C GLU A 18 16.04 36.08 -2.30
N LEU A 19 16.42 36.07 -1.02
CA LEU A 19 15.96 35.03 -0.09
C LEU A 19 14.45 35.09 0.14
N VAL A 20 13.91 36.30 0.34
CA VAL A 20 12.49 36.52 0.64
C VAL A 20 11.60 36.08 -0.53
N VAL A 21 11.99 36.40 -1.77
CA VAL A 21 11.23 35.98 -2.95
C VAL A 21 11.25 34.46 -3.11
N VAL A 22 12.37 33.80 -2.83
CA VAL A 22 12.49 32.34 -2.92
C VAL A 22 11.59 31.64 -1.90
N VAL A 23 11.61 32.04 -0.63
CA VAL A 23 10.74 31.42 0.39
C VAL A 23 9.26 31.72 0.13
N ALA A 24 8.93 32.87 -0.47
CA ALA A 24 7.56 33.18 -0.88
C ALA A 24 7.05 32.20 -1.96
N ILE A 25 7.85 31.93 -2.99
CA ILE A 25 7.49 30.96 -4.04
C ILE A 25 7.42 29.53 -3.46
N LEU A 26 8.39 29.13 -2.63
CA LEU A 26 8.38 27.83 -1.96
C LEU A 26 7.14 27.64 -1.06
N GLY A 27 6.68 28.70 -0.39
CA GLY A 27 5.46 28.68 0.41
C GLY A 27 4.20 28.37 -0.42
N ILE A 28 4.06 29.01 -1.59
CA ILE A 28 2.93 28.77 -2.50
C ILE A 28 2.96 27.33 -3.04
N LEU A 29 4.14 26.85 -3.45
CA LEU A 29 4.30 25.48 -3.94
C LEU A 29 3.97 24.44 -2.84
N ALA A 30 4.45 24.67 -1.61
CA ALA A 30 4.18 23.79 -0.49
C ALA A 30 2.68 23.70 -0.17
N ALA A 31 1.96 24.83 -0.22
CA ALA A 31 0.51 24.88 0.05
C ALA A 31 -0.31 23.96 -0.88
N VAL A 32 0.09 23.85 -2.16
CA VAL A 32 -0.60 22.96 -3.12
C VAL A 32 -0.08 21.52 -3.08
N ALA A 33 1.22 21.34 -2.81
CA ALA A 33 1.85 20.02 -2.82
C ALA A 33 1.41 19.14 -1.65
N VAL A 34 1.32 19.68 -0.42
CA VAL A 34 1.00 18.92 0.79
C VAL A 34 -0.33 18.15 0.71
N PRO A 35 -1.49 18.75 0.36
CA PRO A 35 -2.74 18.01 0.30
C PRO A 35 -2.74 16.91 -0.77
N ARG A 36 -2.09 17.17 -1.92
CA ARG A 36 -1.98 16.19 -3.01
C ARG A 36 -1.15 14.96 -2.61
N VAL A 37 -0.04 15.17 -1.93
CA VAL A 37 0.83 14.08 -1.46
C VAL A 37 0.07 13.18 -0.47
N SER A 38 -0.80 13.73 0.38
CA SER A 38 -1.62 12.94 1.29
C SER A 38 -2.59 12.02 0.55
N ALA A 39 -3.31 12.56 -0.45
CA ALA A 39 -4.24 11.78 -1.27
C ALA A 39 -3.53 10.65 -2.03
N TYR A 40 -2.40 10.95 -2.69
CA TYR A 40 -1.63 9.93 -3.42
C TYR A 40 -1.08 8.83 -2.51
N ARG A 41 -0.71 9.16 -1.27
CA ARG A 41 -0.28 8.15 -0.28
C ARG A 41 -1.43 7.22 0.10
N LYS A 42 -2.64 7.76 0.29
CA LYS A 42 -3.83 6.94 0.58
C LYS A 42 -4.14 6.01 -0.58
N GLU A 43 -4.22 6.53 -1.80
CA GLU A 43 -4.49 5.74 -3.01
C GLU A 43 -3.43 4.64 -3.24
N ALA A 44 -2.14 4.98 -3.05
CA ALA A 44 -1.06 3.99 -3.13
C ALA A 44 -1.21 2.90 -2.06
N ALA A 45 -1.63 3.25 -0.85
CA ALA A 45 -1.88 2.30 0.22
C ALA A 45 -3.07 1.39 -0.12
N GLU A 46 -4.18 1.93 -0.65
CA GLU A 46 -5.37 1.16 -1.06
C GLU A 46 -5.03 0.18 -2.19
N ASN A 47 -4.27 0.63 -3.19
CA ASN A 47 -3.83 -0.22 -4.28
C ASN A 47 -2.89 -1.34 -3.81
N ALA A 48 -1.97 -1.03 -2.90
CA ALA A 48 -1.11 -2.04 -2.27
C ALA A 48 -1.92 -3.04 -1.44
N HIS A 49 -2.96 -2.57 -0.74
CA HIS A 49 -3.86 -3.42 0.03
C HIS A 49 -4.62 -4.40 -0.87
N LYS A 50 -5.22 -3.92 -1.96
CA LYS A 50 -5.90 -4.76 -2.96
C LYS A 50 -4.95 -5.81 -3.56
N ALA A 51 -3.71 -5.43 -3.86
CA ALA A 51 -2.71 -6.37 -4.38
C ALA A 51 -2.31 -7.43 -3.34
N ASN A 52 -2.16 -7.04 -2.07
CA ASN A 52 -1.85 -7.96 -0.98
C ASN A 52 -3.02 -8.93 -0.73
N LYS A 53 -4.26 -8.44 -0.71
CA LYS A 53 -5.48 -9.26 -0.60
C LYS A 53 -5.54 -10.32 -1.71
N LYS A 54 -5.38 -9.91 -2.97
CA LYS A 54 -5.32 -10.84 -4.12
C LYS A 54 -4.22 -11.90 -3.97
N THR A 55 -3.07 -11.51 -3.43
CA THR A 55 -1.96 -12.45 -3.19
C THR A 55 -2.32 -13.48 -2.13
N LEU A 56 -2.97 -13.07 -1.04
CA LEU A 56 -3.49 -13.95 0.00
C LEU A 56 -4.62 -14.85 -0.52
N GLU A 57 -5.56 -14.33 -1.32
CA GLU A 57 -6.63 -15.11 -1.96
C GLU A 57 -6.04 -16.21 -2.85
N ASN A 58 -5.06 -15.88 -3.67
CA ASN A 58 -4.40 -16.87 -4.52
C ASN A 58 -3.72 -17.97 -3.70
N ALA A 59 -3.04 -17.62 -2.61
CA ALA A 59 -2.40 -18.59 -1.72
C ALA A 59 -3.42 -19.48 -1.00
N ALA A 60 -4.50 -18.89 -0.51
CA ALA A 60 -5.62 -19.59 0.10
C ALA A 60 -6.27 -20.58 -0.88
N ASN A 61 -6.54 -20.15 -2.12
CA ASN A 61 -7.06 -21.01 -3.18
C ASN A 61 -6.13 -22.20 -3.47
N LEU A 62 -4.82 -21.99 -3.57
CA LEU A 62 -3.86 -23.09 -3.79
C LEU A 62 -3.86 -24.11 -2.65
N ALA A 63 -3.99 -23.66 -1.41
CA ALA A 63 -4.04 -24.57 -0.26
C ALA A 63 -5.36 -25.33 -0.14
N ILE A 64 -6.45 -24.68 -0.53
CA ILE A 64 -7.75 -25.33 -0.72
C ILE A 64 -7.62 -26.44 -1.78
N PHE A 65 -7.00 -26.17 -2.93
CA PHE A 65 -6.80 -27.17 -3.98
C PHE A 65 -5.95 -28.35 -3.52
N ASP A 66 -4.97 -28.10 -2.66
CA ASP A 66 -4.14 -29.15 -2.05
C ASP A 66 -4.86 -29.91 -0.92
N GLY A 67 -6.05 -29.47 -0.50
CA GLY A 67 -6.85 -30.11 0.56
C GLY A 67 -6.22 -30.01 1.94
N VAL A 68 -5.40 -28.99 2.19
CA VAL A 68 -4.66 -28.81 3.47
C VAL A 68 -5.34 -27.85 4.43
N VAL A 69 -6.51 -27.31 4.07
CA VAL A 69 -7.24 -26.31 4.84
C VAL A 69 -8.53 -26.91 5.40
N GLU A 70 -8.80 -26.64 6.68
CA GLU A 70 -10.02 -27.06 7.36
C GLU A 70 -11.02 -25.89 7.51
N GLU A 71 -12.31 -26.21 7.60
CA GLU A 71 -13.36 -25.23 7.86
C GLU A 71 -13.17 -24.60 9.25
N GLY A 72 -13.27 -23.28 9.32
CA GLY A 72 -13.00 -22.47 10.51
C GLY A 72 -11.52 -22.17 10.75
N GLU A 73 -10.60 -22.66 9.90
CA GLU A 73 -9.18 -22.33 10.02
C GLU A 73 -8.95 -20.83 9.78
N THR A 74 -7.97 -20.25 10.48
CA THR A 74 -7.56 -18.86 10.30
C THR A 74 -6.05 -18.77 10.18
N TRP A 75 -5.56 -18.11 9.15
CA TRP A 75 -4.14 -17.81 8.96
C TRP A 75 -3.84 -16.35 9.31
N GLY A 76 -2.69 -16.11 9.94
CA GLY A 76 -2.20 -14.78 10.31
C GLY A 76 -0.67 -14.74 10.40
N SER A 77 -0.11 -13.56 10.68
CA SER A 77 1.34 -13.35 10.75
C SER A 77 2.02 -13.98 11.97
N GLU A 78 1.30 -14.20 13.08
CA GLU A 78 1.83 -14.84 14.28
C GLU A 78 0.91 -15.97 14.79
N GLU A 79 1.58 -17.06 15.19
CA GLU A 79 1.12 -18.34 15.77
C GLU A 79 0.29 -19.31 14.91
N GLY A 80 0.87 -20.51 14.71
CA GLY A 80 0.11 -21.76 14.61
C GLY A 80 0.13 -22.51 13.28
N VAL A 81 0.31 -21.82 12.15
CA VAL A 81 0.13 -22.46 10.84
C VAL A 81 1.31 -22.15 9.91
N GLU A 82 2.28 -23.06 9.82
CA GLU A 82 3.35 -22.96 8.80
C GLU A 82 2.87 -23.29 7.38
N ILE A 83 1.61 -23.70 7.23
CA ILE A 83 1.02 -24.16 5.96
C ILE A 83 1.12 -23.07 4.90
N TRP A 84 0.86 -21.80 5.26
CA TRP A 84 0.96 -20.69 4.30
C TRP A 84 2.37 -20.50 3.76
N LYS A 85 3.44 -20.92 4.46
CA LYS A 85 4.84 -20.78 3.99
C LYS A 85 5.11 -21.61 2.73
N LYS A 86 4.27 -22.61 2.43
CA LYS A 86 4.33 -23.37 1.18
C LYS A 86 3.84 -22.54 -0.02
N TYR A 87 2.93 -21.61 0.22
CA TYR A 87 2.21 -20.85 -0.82
C TYR A 87 2.68 -19.40 -0.93
N LEU A 88 3.26 -18.84 0.13
CA LEU A 88 3.74 -17.45 0.20
C LEU A 88 5.19 -17.40 0.70
N SER A 89 6.01 -16.57 0.04
CA SER A 89 7.38 -16.32 0.48
C SER A 89 7.47 -15.45 1.74
N SER A 90 6.48 -14.59 1.95
CA SER A 90 6.38 -13.71 3.12
C SER A 90 4.93 -13.33 3.35
N TRP A 91 4.51 -13.26 4.62
CA TRP A 91 3.21 -12.72 4.96
C TRP A 91 3.18 -11.21 4.66
N PRO A 92 2.21 -10.71 3.87
CA PRO A 92 2.14 -9.30 3.54
C PRO A 92 1.76 -8.46 4.76
N GLU A 93 2.30 -7.24 4.83
CA GLU A 93 1.92 -6.26 5.84
C GLU A 93 0.80 -5.35 5.32
N VAL A 94 -0.05 -4.90 6.25
CA VAL A 94 -1.09 -3.92 5.92
C VAL A 94 -0.42 -2.57 5.64
N PRO A 95 -0.69 -1.92 4.48
CA PRO A 95 -0.12 -0.62 4.17
C PRO A 95 -0.45 0.43 5.21
N LYS A 96 0.57 1.17 5.66
CA LYS A 96 0.41 2.23 6.67
C LYS A 96 -0.56 3.30 6.19
N GLY A 97 -1.46 3.73 7.07
CA GLY A 97 -2.41 4.81 6.81
C GLY A 97 -3.83 4.39 6.42
N LEU A 98 -4.11 3.08 6.36
CA LEU A 98 -5.48 2.57 6.14
C LEU A 98 -6.12 2.07 7.44
N PHE A 99 -5.49 1.11 8.10
CA PHE A 99 -6.11 0.35 9.19
C PHE A 99 -5.27 0.35 10.49
N GLY A 100 -4.42 1.36 10.69
CA GLY A 100 -3.51 1.42 11.85
C GLY A 100 -2.49 0.28 11.88
N ASP A 101 -2.11 -0.16 13.08
CA ASP A 101 -1.15 -1.25 13.32
C ASP A 101 -1.85 -2.64 13.29
N THR A 102 -2.71 -2.87 12.30
CA THR A 102 -3.40 -4.16 12.11
C THR A 102 -2.61 -5.09 11.18
N GLN A 103 -2.94 -6.37 11.23
CA GLN A 103 -2.35 -7.42 10.42
C GLN A 103 -3.44 -8.12 9.62
N TYR A 104 -3.07 -8.70 8.47
CA TYR A 104 -4.02 -9.52 7.71
C TYR A 104 -4.33 -10.83 8.44
N THR A 105 -5.59 -11.23 8.38
CA THR A 105 -6.08 -12.54 8.77
C THR A 105 -6.92 -13.13 7.64
N VAL A 106 -6.69 -14.39 7.30
CA VAL A 106 -7.45 -15.13 6.29
C VAL A 106 -8.25 -16.21 7.00
N THR A 107 -9.57 -16.14 6.95
CA THR A 107 -10.49 -17.09 7.60
C THR A 107 -11.22 -17.91 6.53
N PHE A 108 -11.31 -19.22 6.74
CA PHE A 108 -11.98 -20.16 5.84
C PHE A 108 -13.32 -20.57 6.47
N GLU A 109 -14.43 -19.90 6.14
CA GLU A 109 -15.67 -20.05 6.93
C GLU A 109 -16.62 -21.16 6.49
N LYS A 110 -16.62 -21.56 5.20
CA LYS A 110 -17.45 -22.67 4.70
C LYS A 110 -16.77 -23.42 3.59
N ILE A 111 -16.78 -24.75 3.68
CA ILE A 111 -16.40 -25.67 2.60
C ILE A 111 -17.69 -26.32 2.09
N ASP A 112 -18.39 -25.68 1.16
CA ASP A 112 -19.60 -26.27 0.58
C ASP A 112 -19.20 -27.36 -0.43
N GLN A 113 -19.11 -28.60 0.04
CA GLN A 113 -18.60 -29.74 -0.74
C GLN A 113 -19.49 -30.15 -1.92
N GLU A 114 -20.71 -29.60 -2.04
CA GLU A 114 -21.62 -29.91 -3.15
C GLU A 114 -21.50 -28.93 -4.35
N GLN A 115 -20.94 -27.72 -4.15
CA GLN A 115 -20.76 -26.72 -5.22
C GLN A 115 -19.32 -26.22 -5.38
N GLY A 116 -18.40 -26.57 -4.48
CA GLY A 116 -16.98 -26.27 -4.63
C GLY A 116 -16.58 -24.82 -4.34
N ASP A 117 -17.52 -23.96 -3.95
CA ASP A 117 -17.23 -22.58 -3.56
C ASP A 117 -16.86 -22.52 -2.07
N ILE A 118 -15.59 -22.26 -1.81
CA ILE A 118 -15.08 -21.98 -0.46
C ILE A 118 -15.07 -20.47 -0.26
N ILE A 119 -15.74 -20.02 0.79
CA ILE A 119 -15.80 -18.59 1.13
C ILE A 119 -14.55 -18.23 1.92
N ILE A 120 -13.64 -17.50 1.28
CA ILE A 120 -12.42 -16.97 1.89
C ILE A 120 -12.71 -15.54 2.35
N THR A 121 -12.56 -15.29 3.64
CA THR A 121 -12.72 -13.95 4.22
C THR A 121 -11.34 -13.41 4.62
N ILE A 122 -10.93 -12.28 4.03
CA ILE A 122 -9.68 -11.60 4.38
C ILE A 122 -10.01 -10.32 5.13
N SER A 123 -9.51 -10.20 6.35
CA SER A 123 -9.61 -9.00 7.17
C SER A 123 -8.22 -8.38 7.40
N PRO A 124 -8.10 -7.06 7.58
CA PRO A 124 -9.14 -6.04 7.39
C PRO A 124 -9.49 -5.87 5.90
N ASP A 125 -10.69 -5.36 5.61
CA ASP A 125 -11.13 -5.02 4.25
C ASP A 125 -11.42 -3.52 4.17
N LEU A 126 -11.26 -2.93 2.99
CA LEU A 126 -11.74 -1.58 2.75
C LEU A 126 -13.27 -1.64 2.75
N GLU A 127 -13.95 -0.70 3.41
CA GLU A 127 -15.37 -0.50 3.15
C GLU A 127 -15.50 -0.29 1.63
N GLU A 128 -16.22 -1.19 0.95
CA GLU A 128 -16.45 -1.05 -0.47
C GLU A 128 -17.20 0.26 -0.71
N ASP A 129 -16.48 1.28 -1.18
CA ASP A 129 -17.08 2.33 -1.97
C ASP A 129 -17.77 1.60 -3.13
N ASN A 130 -19.09 1.51 -3.08
CA ASN A 130 -19.96 0.80 -4.02
C ASN A 130 -19.83 1.39 -5.45
N GLN A 131 -18.70 1.15 -6.08
CA GLN A 131 -18.27 1.68 -7.38
C GLN A 131 -17.19 0.75 -7.96
N GLY A 132 -17.64 -0.38 -8.52
CA GLY A 132 -16.72 -1.27 -9.23
C GLY A 132 -17.19 -2.69 -9.55
N SER A 133 -18.48 -3.01 -9.47
CA SER A 133 -19.06 -4.25 -10.00
C SER A 133 -19.81 -4.03 -11.33
N THR A 134 -19.35 -3.07 -12.13
CA THR A 134 -19.75 -2.92 -13.54
C THR A 134 -18.50 -3.00 -14.41
N ASP A 135 -17.85 -4.14 -14.42
CA ASP A 135 -16.98 -4.56 -15.53
C ASP A 135 -16.96 -6.08 -15.45
N LEU A 136 -17.71 -6.74 -16.36
CA LEU A 136 -17.56 -8.10 -16.91
C LEU A 136 -18.88 -8.72 -17.42
N GLU A 137 -20.01 -8.03 -17.39
CA GLU A 137 -21.13 -8.35 -18.30
C GLU A 137 -21.06 -7.48 -19.55
N GLU A 138 -20.20 -7.84 -20.51
CA GLU A 138 -20.50 -7.64 -21.93
C GLU A 138 -19.56 -8.47 -22.80
N GLY A 139 -20.13 -9.44 -23.51
CA GLY A 139 -19.58 -9.94 -24.77
C GLY A 139 -18.86 -11.29 -24.72
N ASN A 140 -19.63 -12.38 -24.75
CA ASN A 140 -19.59 -13.20 -25.96
C ASN A 140 -20.92 -13.96 -26.16
N GLN A 141 -21.49 -13.76 -27.34
CA GLN A 141 -22.56 -14.57 -27.92
C GLN A 141 -22.04 -15.96 -28.29
#